data_AF-A0A0Z8L021-F1
#
_entry.id   AF-A0A0Z8L021-F1
#
_cell.length_a   1.000
_cell.length_b   1.000
_cell.length_c   1.000
_cell.angle_alpha   90.00
_cell.angle_beta   90.00
_cell.angle_gamma   90.00
#
_symmetry.space_group_name_H-M   'P 1'
#
loop_
_entity.id
_entity.type
_entity.pdbx_description
1 polymer ?
#
loop_
_entity_poly.entity_id
_entity_poly.type
_entity_poly.pdbx_seq_one_letter_code
_entity_poly.pdbx_strand_id
1 'polypeptide(L)' 'MLTFRELEQIAETILKHTTSEEMQCYLDMEHDSKLLWIKYKIASLEVQA' A
#
# COMPACT_ATOMS: atom_id res chain seq x y z
N MET A 1 5.84 5.23 17.02
CA MET A 1 4.97 4.04 16.94
C MET A 1 3.62 4.54 16.45
N LEU A 2 3.12 4.02 15.33
CA LEU A 2 1.83 4.47 14.79
C LEU A 2 0.69 3.89 15.64
N THR A 3 -0.35 4.68 15.83
CA THR A 3 -1.63 4.24 16.39
C THR A 3 -2.39 3.39 15.38
N PHE A 4 -3.33 2.58 15.86
CA PHE A 4 -4.18 1.78 14.99
C PHE A 4 -4.96 2.64 13.97
N ARG A 5 -5.44 3.81 14.39
CA ARG A 5 -6.16 4.74 13.53
C ARG A 5 -5.29 5.29 12.39
N GLU A 6 -4.02 5.60 12.68
CA GLU A 6 -3.07 6.02 11.65
C GLU A 6 -2.78 4.89 10.66
N LEU A 7 -2.71 3.65 11.14
CA LEU A 7 -2.56 2.48 10.27
C LEU A 7 -3.78 2.26 9.37
N GLU A 8 -5.00 2.42 9.90
CA GLU A 8 -6.23 2.37 9.09
C GLU A 8 -6.24 3.45 8.00
N GLN A 9 -5.88 4.69 8.33
CA GLN A 9 -5.83 5.78 7.35
C GLN A 9 -4.82 5.52 6.23
N ILE A 10 -3.66 4.96 6.56
CA ILE A 10 -2.65 4.57 5.56
C ILE A 10 -3.21 3.47 4.66
N ALA A 11 -3.85 2.45 5.24
CA ALA A 11 -4.45 1.36 4.48
C ALA A 11 -5.56 1.84 3.55
N GLU A 12 -6.47 2.69 4.02
CA GLU A 12 -7.51 3.32 3.20
C GLU A 12 -6.92 4.13 2.03
N THR A 13 -5.87 4.90 2.31
CA THR A 13 -5.19 5.71 1.29
C THR A 13 -4.54 4.82 0.23
N ILE A 14 -3.82 3.77 0.64
CA ILE A 14 -3.24 2.80 -0.30
C ILE A 14 -4.35 2.18 -1.16
N LEU A 15 -5.44 1.71 -0.57
CA LEU A 15 -6.55 1.08 -1.30
C LEU A 15 -7.21 2.06 -2.29
N LYS A 16 -7.45 3.31 -1.90
CA LYS A 16 -8.05 4.34 -2.77
C LYS A 16 -7.18 4.65 -3.99
N HIS A 17 -5.87 4.54 -3.86
CA HIS A 17 -4.90 4.83 -4.91
C HIS A 17 -4.32 3.57 -5.58
N THR A 18 -4.95 2.41 -5.36
CA THR A 18 -4.57 1.15 -5.98
C THR A 18 -5.68 0.70 -6.92
N THR A 19 -5.34 0.44 -8.18
CA THR A 19 -6.32 -0.07 -9.15
C THR A 19 -6.63 -1.54 -8.87
N SER A 20 -7.76 -2.04 -9.40
CA SER A 20 -8.11 -3.46 -9.27
C SER A 20 -7.05 -4.38 -9.87
N GLU A 21 -6.38 -3.95 -10.94
CA GLU A 21 -5.29 -4.71 -11.59
C GLU A 21 -4.05 -4.76 -10.69
N GLU A 22 -3.62 -3.61 -10.14
CA GLU A 22 -2.51 -3.56 -9.19
C GLU A 22 -2.78 -4.40 -7.94
N MET A 23 -4.02 -4.37 -7.44
CA MET A 23 -4.44 -5.16 -6.28
C MET A 23 -4.40 -6.65 -6.59
N GLN A 24 -4.84 -7.06 -7.78
CA GLN A 24 -4.75 -8.47 -8.19
C GLN A 24 -3.28 -8.91 -8.31
N CYS A 25 -2.43 -8.10 -8.93
CA CYS A 25 -0.98 -8.36 -8.96
C CYS A 25 -0.39 -8.47 -7.56
N TYR A 26 -0.78 -7.58 -6.63
CA TYR A 26 -0.33 -7.65 -5.24
C TYR A 26 -0.76 -8.97 -4.57
N LEU A 27 -2.00 -9.43 -4.78
CA LEU A 27 -2.48 -10.68 -4.18
C LEU A 27 -1.71 -11.91 -4.67
N ASP A 28 -1.29 -11.91 -5.93
CA ASP A 28 -0.56 -13.00 -6.57
C ASP A 28 0.94 -13.04 -6.20
N MET A 29 1.47 -12.00 -5.56
CA MET A 29 2.88 -11.92 -5.14
C MET A 29 3.23 -12.80 -3.92
N GLU A 30 4.48 -13.24 -3.88
CA GLU A 30 5.09 -13.82 -2.67
C GLU A 30 5.20 -12.79 -1.53
N HIS A 31 5.37 -13.27 -0.30
CA HIS A 31 5.32 -12.42 0.90
C HIS A 31 6.36 -11.29 0.91
N ASP A 32 7.62 -11.58 0.55
CA ASP A 32 8.67 -10.56 0.53
C ASP A 32 8.44 -9.50 -0.55
N SER A 33 7.90 -9.94 -1.69
CA SER A 33 7.50 -9.05 -2.79
C SER A 33 6.32 -8.15 -2.40
N LYS A 34 5.35 -8.66 -1.63
CA LYS A 34 4.24 -7.87 -1.07
C LYS A 34 4.76 -6.75 -0.16
N LEU A 35 5.72 -7.06 0.72
CA LEU A 35 6.32 -6.06 1.60
C LEU A 35 7.02 -4.96 0.80
N LEU A 36 7.78 -5.32 -0.24
CA LEU A 36 8.43 -4.35 -1.11
C LEU A 36 7.41 -3.47 -1.86
N TRP A 37 6.33 -4.08 -2.36
CA TRP A 37 5.26 -3.37 -3.04
C TRP A 37 4.61 -2.32 -2.13
N ILE A 38 4.27 -2.67 -0.88
CA ILE A 38 3.69 -1.72 0.09
C ILE A 38 4.63 -0.54 0.33
N LYS A 39 5.93 -0.80 0.53
CA LYS A 39 6.94 0.26 0.74
C LYS A 39 7.01 1.21 -0.46
N TYR A 40 7.03 0.65 -1.67
CA TYR A 40 7.03 1.45 -2.90
C TYR A 40 5.75 2.28 -3.05
N LYS A 41 4.58 1.70 -2.76
CA LYS A 41 3.30 2.40 -2.88
C LYS A 41 3.19 3.55 -1.89
N ILE A 42 3.63 3.36 -0.64
CA ILE A 42 3.69 4.45 0.36
C ILE A 42 4.60 5.57 -0.12
N ALA A 43 5.83 5.25 -0.56
CA ALA A 43 6.78 6.26 -1.05
C ALA A 43 6.26 7.02 -2.28
N SER A 44 5.57 6.32 -3.19
CA SER A 44 4.94 6.93 -4.37
C SER A 44 3.85 7.93 -3.98
N LEU A 45 3.05 7.61 -2.95
CA LEU A 45 2.00 8.48 -2.46
C LEU A 45 2.54 9.71 -1.72
N GLU A 46 3.65 9.57 -0.99
CA GLU A 46 4.33 10.72 -0.35
C GLU A 46 4.89 11.72 -1.37
N VAL A 47 5.30 11.27 -2.56
CA VAL A 47 5.78 12.15 -3.64
C VAL A 47 4.64 12.92 -4.33
N GLN A 48 3.40 12.44 -4.22
CA GLN A 48 2.21 13.05 -4.82
C GLN A 48 1.50 14.05 -3.88
N ALA A 49 1.91 14.14 -2.61
CA ALA A 49 1.36 15.03 -1.57
C ALA A 49 2.16 16.33 -1.44
#